data_AF-A0A9P6MSW7-F1
#
_entry.id   AF-A0A9P6MSW7-F1
#
_cell.length_a   1.000
_cell.length_b   1.000
_cell.length_c   1.000
_cell.angle_alpha   90.00
_cell.angle_beta   90.00
_cell.angle_gamma   90.00
#
_symmetry.space_group_name_H-M   'P 1'
#
loop_
_entity.id
_entity.type
_entity.pdbx_description
1 polymer ?
#
loop_
_entity_poly.entity_id
_entity_poly.type
_entity_poly.pdbx_seq_one_letter_code
_entity_poly.pdbx_strand_id
1 'polypeptide(L)'
;MSVSRQQVLGAYKNLLKAQRQTFKGDWNTLAAARQKTYTEFDSKRNETDETKIKEQLELANQVASLLRHNLAQAVKVDGTKDIYSLQLNKDHELGDNETLRQASKLRRLKNQEAGGKAAGGGCGSPSCCSA
;
A
#
# COMPACT_ATOMS: atom_id res chain seq x y z
N MET A 1 14.49 -27.25 -14.22
CA MET A 1 14.54 -26.06 -15.10
C MET A 1 15.69 -25.19 -14.63
N SER A 2 16.70 -24.98 -15.48
CA SER A 2 17.84 -24.10 -15.21
C SER A 2 17.42 -22.64 -15.39
N VAL A 3 18.02 -21.74 -14.62
CA VAL A 3 17.74 -20.30 -14.73
C VAL A 3 18.46 -19.74 -15.95
N SER A 4 17.71 -19.13 -16.87
CA SER A 4 18.29 -18.46 -18.04
C SER A 4 18.67 -17.00 -17.72
N ARG A 5 19.72 -16.52 -18.38
CA ARG A 5 20.10 -15.09 -18.35
C ARG A 5 18.94 -14.15 -18.74
N GLN A 6 18.06 -14.61 -19.63
CA GLN A 6 16.89 -13.86 -20.07
C GLN A 6 15.89 -13.65 -18.92
N GLN A 7 15.67 -14.66 -18.07
CA GLN A 7 14.80 -14.54 -16.89
C GLN A 7 15.36 -13.52 -15.89
N VAL A 8 16.67 -13.54 -15.66
CA VAL A 8 17.34 -12.56 -14.77
C VAL A 8 17.17 -11.13 -15.25
N LEU A 9 17.45 -10.89 -16.54
CA LEU A 9 17.24 -9.57 -17.14
C LEU A 9 15.77 -9.16 -17.18
N GLY A 10 14.87 -10.12 -17.33
CA GLY A 10 13.43 -9.91 -17.25
C GLY A 10 13.02 -9.37 -15.88
N ALA A 11 13.43 -10.04 -14.80
CA ALA A 11 13.15 -9.61 -13.43
C ALA A 11 13.76 -8.24 -13.12
N TYR A 12 15.00 -7.99 -13.54
CA TYR A 12 15.66 -6.70 -13.37
C TYR A 12 14.88 -5.56 -14.05
N LYS A 13 14.51 -5.74 -15.34
CA LYS A 13 13.70 -4.75 -16.08
C LYS A 13 12.31 -4.58 -15.47
N ASN A 14 11.70 -5.67 -14.99
CA ASN A 14 10.41 -5.64 -14.32
C ASN A 14 10.44 -4.73 -13.08
N LEU A 15 11.47 -4.88 -12.25
CA LEU A 15 11.69 -4.07 -11.05
C LEU A 15 11.92 -2.59 -11.39
N LEU A 16 12.79 -2.29 -12.37
CA LEU A 16 13.03 -0.91 -12.82
C LEU A 16 11.75 -0.24 -13.39
N LYS A 17 10.89 -1.02 -14.06
CA LYS A 17 9.61 -0.53 -14.57
C LYS A 17 8.66 -0.21 -13.42
N ALA A 18 8.56 -1.09 -12.41
CA ALA A 18 7.76 -0.85 -11.21
C ALA A 18 8.20 0.44 -10.50
N GLN A 19 9.49 0.60 -10.21
CA GLN A 19 10.04 1.81 -9.58
C GLN A 19 9.70 3.08 -10.35
N ARG A 20 9.81 3.06 -11.68
CA ARG A 20 9.48 4.23 -12.52
C ARG A 20 8.00 4.60 -12.44
N GLN A 21 7.12 3.62 -12.35
CA GLN A 21 5.68 3.85 -12.23
C GLN A 21 5.32 4.40 -10.85
N THR A 22 5.90 3.82 -9.80
CA THR A 22 5.62 4.17 -8.40
C THR A 22 6.18 5.54 -8.02
N PHE A 23 7.43 5.85 -8.39
CA PHE A 23 8.12 7.10 -8.02
C PHE A 23 8.02 8.18 -9.12
N LYS A 24 6.91 8.20 -9.87
CA LYS A 24 6.74 9.15 -10.96
C LYS A 24 6.67 10.58 -10.41
N GLY A 25 7.63 11.41 -10.80
CA GLY A 25 7.75 12.79 -10.32
C GLY A 25 8.70 12.98 -9.14
N ASP A 26 9.15 11.89 -8.51
CA ASP A 26 10.19 11.91 -7.47
C ASP A 26 11.48 11.29 -8.00
N TRP A 27 12.27 12.12 -8.65
CA TRP A 27 13.52 11.72 -9.30
C TRP A 27 14.59 11.29 -8.29
N ASN A 28 14.60 11.88 -7.09
CA ASN A 28 15.60 11.55 -6.07
C ASN A 28 15.36 10.15 -5.52
N THR A 29 14.13 9.84 -5.15
CA THR A 29 13.76 8.49 -4.67
C THR A 29 13.91 7.47 -5.79
N LEU A 30 13.53 7.81 -7.03
CA LEU A 30 13.73 6.92 -8.18
C LEU A 30 15.21 6.61 -8.43
N ALA A 31 16.09 7.60 -8.37
CA ALA A 31 17.54 7.40 -8.55
C ALA A 31 18.12 6.51 -7.44
N ALA A 32 17.76 6.77 -6.17
CA ALA A 32 18.19 5.96 -5.04
C ALA A 32 17.71 4.50 -5.16
N ALA A 33 16.43 4.29 -5.53
CA ALA A 33 15.86 2.96 -5.73
C ALA A 33 16.57 2.19 -6.85
N ARG A 34 16.86 2.86 -7.98
CA ARG A 34 17.61 2.26 -9.09
C ARG A 34 19.03 1.89 -8.68
N GLN A 35 19.71 2.75 -7.94
CA GLN A 35 21.06 2.50 -7.46
C GLN A 35 21.08 1.28 -6.52
N LYS A 36 20.14 1.19 -5.58
CA LYS A 36 19.99 0.03 -4.70
C LYS A 36 19.78 -1.26 -5.48
N THR A 37 18.88 -1.25 -6.47
CA THR A 37 18.65 -2.40 -7.33
C THR A 37 19.90 -2.79 -8.12
N TYR A 38 20.65 -1.82 -8.65
CA TYR A 38 21.90 -2.10 -9.33
C TYR A 38 22.92 -2.77 -8.38
N THR A 39 23.15 -2.18 -7.20
CA THR A 39 24.10 -2.73 -6.21
C THR A 39 23.75 -4.14 -5.76
N GLU A 40 22.46 -4.42 -5.54
CA GLU A 40 22.01 -5.77 -5.16
C GLU A 40 22.21 -6.80 -6.27
N PHE A 41 21.93 -6.44 -7.53
CA PHE A 41 22.13 -7.37 -8.64
C PHE A 41 23.62 -7.57 -8.96
N ASP A 42 24.43 -6.51 -8.78
CA ASP A 42 25.88 -6.57 -9.03
C ASP A 42 26.60 -7.39 -7.94
N SER A 43 26.21 -7.26 -6.68
CA SER A 43 26.80 -8.05 -5.57
C SER A 43 26.57 -9.55 -5.72
N LYS A 44 25.48 -9.95 -6.39
CA LYS A 44 25.08 -11.35 -6.65
C LYS A 44 25.44 -11.84 -8.06
N ARG A 45 26.18 -11.05 -8.84
CA ARG A 45 26.50 -11.34 -10.25
C ARG A 45 27.26 -12.66 -10.47
N ASN A 46 28.06 -13.07 -9.48
CA ASN A 46 28.92 -14.25 -9.55
C ASN A 46 28.34 -15.47 -8.80
N GLU A 47 27.08 -15.43 -8.34
CA GLU A 47 26.46 -16.58 -7.68
C GLU A 47 26.29 -17.71 -8.70
N THR A 48 26.75 -18.92 -8.36
CA THR A 48 26.68 -20.12 -9.21
C THR A 48 25.62 -21.11 -8.77
N ASP A 49 25.03 -20.91 -7.60
CA ASP A 49 24.01 -21.80 -7.04
C ASP A 49 22.63 -21.50 -7.66
N GLU A 50 22.12 -22.46 -8.43
CA GLU A 50 20.82 -22.32 -9.11
C GLU A 50 19.65 -22.10 -8.15
N THR A 51 19.71 -22.65 -6.94
CA THR A 51 18.61 -22.53 -5.97
C THR A 51 18.49 -21.09 -5.47
N LYS A 52 19.61 -20.51 -5.04
CA LYS A 52 19.69 -19.13 -4.59
C LYS A 52 19.33 -18.14 -5.70
N ILE A 53 19.76 -18.40 -6.95
CA ILE A 53 19.39 -17.53 -8.07
C ILE A 53 17.87 -17.50 -8.24
N LYS A 54 17.19 -18.65 -8.12
CA LYS A 54 15.72 -18.70 -8.20
C LYS A 54 15.05 -17.90 -7.08
N GLU A 55 15.49 -18.12 -5.85
CA GLU A 55 14.97 -17.39 -4.69
C GLU A 55 15.13 -15.87 -4.86
N GLN A 56 16.29 -15.42 -5.35
CA GLN A 56 16.56 -14.01 -5.61
C GLN A 56 15.68 -13.44 -6.73
N LEU A 57 15.40 -14.23 -7.77
CA LEU A 57 14.49 -13.82 -8.84
C LEU A 57 13.04 -13.73 -8.38
N GLU A 58 12.59 -14.68 -7.58
CA GLU A 58 11.27 -14.64 -6.96
C GLU A 58 11.15 -13.41 -6.06
N LEU A 59 12.14 -13.16 -5.21
CA LEU A 59 12.21 -11.97 -4.38
C LEU A 59 12.13 -10.69 -5.22
N ALA A 60 12.91 -10.59 -6.30
CA ALA A 60 12.89 -9.41 -7.17
C ALA A 60 11.51 -9.17 -7.79
N ASN A 61 10.80 -10.23 -8.19
CA ASN A 61 9.44 -10.14 -8.72
C ASN A 61 8.41 -9.78 -7.64
N GLN A 62 8.55 -10.32 -6.43
CA GLN A 62 7.71 -9.96 -5.28
C GLN A 62 7.88 -8.49 -4.92
N VAL A 63 9.12 -7.98 -4.88
CA VAL A 63 9.38 -6.55 -4.65
C VAL A 63 8.77 -5.70 -5.76
N ALA A 64 8.88 -6.12 -7.03
CA ALA A 64 8.24 -5.40 -8.12
C ALA A 64 6.71 -5.37 -8.00
N SER A 65 6.10 -6.46 -7.54
CA SER A 65 4.67 -6.55 -7.24
C SER A 65 4.29 -5.60 -6.11
N LEU A 66 5.02 -5.66 -4.99
CA LEU A 66 4.80 -4.80 -3.83
C LEU A 66 4.87 -3.31 -4.20
N LEU A 67 5.86 -2.90 -5.00
CA LEU A 67 5.98 -1.51 -5.46
C LEU A 67 4.79 -1.06 -6.33
N ARG A 68 4.18 -1.95 -7.11
CA ARG A 68 3.05 -1.61 -8.00
C ARG A 68 1.72 -1.55 -7.26
N HIS A 69 1.49 -2.51 -6.38
CA HIS A 69 0.19 -2.78 -5.82
C HIS A 69 0.02 -2.15 -4.43
N ASN A 70 1.09 -2.04 -3.65
CA ASN A 70 1.01 -1.68 -2.23
C ASN A 70 1.67 -0.35 -1.87
N LEU A 71 2.55 0.20 -2.71
CA LEU A 71 3.23 1.45 -2.44
C LEU A 71 2.53 2.62 -3.13
N ALA A 72 1.81 3.42 -2.34
CA ALA A 72 1.22 4.67 -2.79
C ALA A 72 2.08 5.87 -2.37
N GLN A 73 2.27 6.84 -3.27
CA GLN A 73 3.03 8.05 -3.00
C GLN A 73 2.09 9.22 -2.68
N ALA A 74 2.38 9.97 -1.61
CA ALA A 74 1.69 11.22 -1.30
C ALA A 74 2.50 12.41 -1.84
N VAL A 75 1.86 13.26 -2.66
CA VAL A 75 2.48 14.45 -3.24
C VAL A 75 1.82 15.69 -2.64
N LYS A 76 2.62 16.66 -2.19
CA LYS A 76 2.12 17.91 -1.63
C LYS A 76 1.36 18.70 -2.70
N VAL A 77 0.20 19.24 -2.36
CA VAL A 77 -0.60 20.08 -3.26
C VAL A 77 -0.07 21.51 -3.21
N ASP A 78 0.31 22.05 -4.37
CA ASP A 78 0.82 23.42 -4.49
C ASP A 78 -0.21 24.45 -4.00
N GLY A 79 0.27 25.47 -3.29
CA GLY A 79 -0.58 26.57 -2.81
C GLY A 79 -1.36 26.28 -1.53
N THR A 80 -1.24 25.09 -0.94
CA THR A 80 -1.89 24.74 0.33
C THR A 80 -0.87 24.35 1.40
N LYS A 81 -1.12 24.75 2.65
CA LYS A 81 -0.32 24.32 3.79
C LYS A 81 -0.84 22.94 4.22
N ASP A 82 0.07 21.96 4.22
CA ASP A 82 -0.12 20.63 4.81
C ASP A 82 -1.17 19.70 4.16
N ILE A 83 -1.58 19.97 2.91
CA ILE A 83 -2.42 19.04 2.14
C ILE A 83 -1.56 18.19 1.20
N TYR A 84 -1.78 16.89 1.24
CA TYR A 84 -1.12 15.91 0.38
C TYR A 84 -2.15 15.12 -0.41
N SER A 85 -1.90 14.93 -1.70
CA SER A 85 -2.71 14.11 -2.59
C SER A 85 -2.06 12.74 -2.75
N LEU A 86 -2.82 11.68 -2.46
CA LEU A 86 -2.35 10.31 -2.62
C LEU A 86 -2.50 9.86 -4.09
N GLN A 87 -1.40 9.44 -4.68
CA GLN A 87 -1.35 8.94 -6.06
C GLN A 87 -1.68 7.44 -6.07
N LEU A 88 -2.98 7.12 -6.17
CA LEU A 88 -3.45 5.74 -6.33
C LEU A 88 -3.60 5.41 -7.81
N ASN A 89 -3.04 4.27 -8.22
CA ASN A 89 -3.18 3.71 -9.56
C ASN A 89 -4.21 2.58 -9.57
N LYS A 90 -4.74 2.25 -10.75
CA LYS A 90 -5.70 1.14 -10.95
C LYS A 90 -5.16 -0.21 -10.51
N ASP A 91 -3.84 -0.36 -10.52
CA ASP A 91 -3.17 -1.59 -10.11
C ASP A 91 -3.08 -1.71 -8.58
N HIS A 92 -3.39 -0.68 -7.79
CA HIS A 92 -3.34 -0.83 -6.34
C HIS A 92 -4.37 -1.82 -5.84
N GLU A 93 -3.95 -2.72 -4.97
CA GLU A 93 -4.85 -3.65 -4.32
C GLU A 93 -5.77 -2.86 -3.36
N LEU A 94 -7.07 -2.91 -3.64
CA LEU A 94 -8.09 -2.35 -2.77
C LEU A 94 -8.56 -3.46 -1.84
N GLY A 95 -8.42 -3.28 -0.53
CA GLY A 95 -8.96 -4.21 0.44
C GLY A 95 -10.49 -4.18 0.43
N ASP A 96 -11.11 -5.33 0.16
CA ASP A 96 -12.53 -5.55 0.43
C ASP A 96 -12.72 -5.56 1.95
N ASN A 97 -12.97 -4.37 2.53
CA ASN A 97 -13.09 -4.15 3.99
C ASN A 97 -14.33 -4.85 4.62
N GLU A 98 -14.75 -6.00 4.11
CA GLU A 98 -15.93 -6.76 4.51
C GLU A 98 -15.88 -7.20 5.97
N THR A 99 -14.73 -7.67 6.46
CA THR A 99 -14.56 -8.07 7.87
C THR A 99 -14.69 -6.87 8.83
N LEU A 100 -14.16 -5.71 8.45
CA LEU A 100 -14.33 -4.45 9.21
C LEU A 100 -15.78 -3.96 9.19
N ARG A 101 -16.47 -4.10 8.06
CA ARG A 101 -17.90 -3.79 7.92
C ARG A 101 -18.77 -4.71 8.77
N GLN A 102 -18.46 -6.01 8.79
CA GLN A 102 -19.16 -6.97 9.64
C GLN A 102 -18.90 -6.69 11.12
N ALA A 103 -17.66 -6.43 11.52
CA ALA A 103 -17.30 -6.09 12.89
C ALA A 103 -18.00 -4.80 13.37
N SER A 104 -18.05 -3.75 12.53
CA SER A 104 -18.77 -2.51 12.86
C SER A 104 -20.29 -2.72 12.93
N LYS A 105 -20.88 -3.53 12.03
CA LYS A 105 -22.30 -3.91 12.09
C LYS A 105 -22.62 -4.66 13.38
N LEU A 106 -21.80 -5.63 13.77
CA LEU A 106 -21.96 -6.39 15.02
C LEU A 106 -21.84 -5.50 16.26
N ARG A 107 -20.90 -4.54 16.28
CA ARG A 107 -20.81 -3.54 17.35
C ARG A 107 -22.05 -2.67 17.44
N ARG A 108 -22.61 -2.26 16.29
CA ARG A 108 -23.84 -1.46 16.24
C ARG A 108 -25.04 -2.21 16.79
N LEU A 109 -25.18 -3.50 16.45
CA LEU A 109 -26.23 -4.38 16.97
C LEU A 109 -26.09 -4.59 18.49
N LYS A 110 -24.87 -4.90 18.98
CA LYS A 110 -24.61 -5.03 20.43
C LYS A 110 -24.93 -3.76 21.22
N ASN A 111 -24.64 -2.58 20.67
CA ASN A 111 -24.95 -1.31 21.34
C ASN A 111 -26.47 -1.03 21.36
N GLN A 112 -27.23 -1.51 20.37
CA GLN A 112 -28.69 -1.43 20.36
C GLN A 112 -29.32 -2.39 21.37
N GLU A 113 -28.76 -3.59 21.53
CA GLU A 113 -29.18 -4.57 22.54
C GLU A 113 -28.81 -4.13 23.97
N ALA A 114 -27.63 -3.53 24.16
CA ALA A 114 -27.20 -2.95 25.45
C ALA A 114 -27.94 -1.65 25.79
N GLY A 115 -28.52 -0.96 24.80
CA GLY A 115 -29.39 0.21 24.97
C GLY A 115 -30.82 -0.12 25.45
N GLY A 116 -31.16 -1.40 25.65
CA GLY A 116 -32.47 -1.84 26.13
C GLY A 116 -32.75 -1.60 27.63
N LYS A 117 -31.80 -1.05 28.39
CA LYS A 117 -32.02 -0.59 29.78
C LYS A 117 -31.23 0.70 30.08
N ALA A 118 -31.70 1.81 29.54
CA ALA A 118 -31.63 3.09 30.24
C ALA A 118 -33.04 3.69 30.23
N ALA A 119 -33.51 4.01 31.43
CA ALA A 119 -34.87 4.40 31.74
C ALA A 119 -35.37 5.60 30.94
N GLY A 120 -36.69 5.69 30.82
CA GLY A 120 -37.37 6.92 30.45
C GLY A 120 -36.82 8.12 31.24
N GLY A 121 -36.43 9.13 30.49
CA GLY A 121 -36.00 10.43 30.94
C GLY A 121 -36.07 11.34 29.74
N GLY A 122 -37.29 11.77 29.39
CA GLY A 122 -37.53 12.67 28.28
C GLY A 122 -36.82 13.99 28.52
N CYS A 123 -35.85 14.31 27.68
CA CYS A 123 -35.39 15.68 27.47
C CYS A 123 -36.30 16.30 26.40
N GLY A 124 -37.55 16.55 26.77
CA GLY A 124 -38.60 17.06 25.90
C GLY A 124 -39.48 18.05 26.65
N SER A 125 -38.89 19.11 27.18
CA SER A 125 -39.63 20.25 27.72
C SER A 125 -39.31 21.48 26.88
N PRO A 126 -40.31 22.10 26.20
CA PRO A 126 -40.12 23.37 25.52
C PRO A 126 -40.26 24.51 26.54
N SER A 127 -39.25 24.75 27.39
CA SER A 127 -39.27 25.90 28.29
C SER A 127 -37.89 26.49 28.63
N CYS A 128 -36.97 26.49 27.66
CA CYS A 128 -35.69 27.19 27.79
C CYS A 128 -35.43 28.08 26.57
N CYS A 129 -36.38 28.97 26.27
CA CYS A 129 -36.20 30.16 25.45
C CYS A 129 -37.38 31.09 25.70
N SER A 130 -37.24 32.07 26.59
CA SER A 130 -37.94 33.36 26.53
C SER A 130 -37.36 34.34 27.55
N ALA A 131 -37.06 35.54 27.02
CA ALA A 131 -36.76 36.84 27.65
C ALA A 131 -35.51 36.93 28.54
#